data_AF-A0A8T1Y4X1-F1
#
_entry.id   AF-A0A8T1Y4X1-F1
#
_cell.length_a   1.000
_cell.length_b   1.000
_cell.length_c   1.000
_cell.angle_alpha   90.00
_cell.angle_beta   90.00
_cell.angle_gamma   90.00
#
_symmetry.space_group_name_H-M   'P 1'
#
loop_
_entity.id
_entity.type
_entity.pdbx_description
1 polymer ?
#
loop_
_entity_poly.entity_id
_entity_poly.type
_entity_poly.pdbx_seq_one_letter_code
_entity_poly.pdbx_strand_id
1 'polypeptide(L)'
;MNQLVRSKRYDDDQFEQVEAICDVLIAAENRLPNGLKDYYGMIRVNRFGPVLLEDFEKLMKLLDKTHNHFPFSQEANDKASLAWSLLSKPPIKAHYDLAISAFCGECSKGKRKMGLHESFIPKKQIEVVVISDDDDDEIE
;
A
#
# COMPACT_ATOMS: atom_id res chain seq x y z
N MET A 1 36.43 -17.31 -20.58
CA MET A 1 35.99 -16.15 -19.77
C MET A 1 34.52 -15.77 -19.94
N ASN A 2 33.81 -16.15 -21.02
CA ASN A 2 32.44 -15.68 -21.27
C ASN A 2 31.31 -16.41 -20.52
N GLN A 3 31.52 -17.65 -20.07
CA GLN A 3 30.46 -18.40 -19.35
C GLN A 3 30.28 -17.92 -17.90
N LEU A 4 31.39 -17.65 -17.19
CA LEU A 4 31.33 -17.19 -15.79
C LEU A 4 30.68 -15.81 -15.66
N VAL A 5 30.97 -14.89 -16.58
CA VAL A 5 30.37 -13.55 -16.61
C VAL A 5 28.86 -13.61 -16.93
N ARG A 6 28.43 -14.55 -17.79
CA ARG A 6 27.01 -14.73 -18.12
C ARG A 6 26.23 -15.34 -16.95
N SER A 7 26.80 -16.33 -16.27
CA SER A 7 26.18 -16.93 -15.08
C SER A 7 25.99 -15.91 -13.97
N LYS A 8 27.03 -15.12 -13.69
CA LYS A 8 27.01 -14.07 -12.65
C LYS A 8 25.86 -13.06 -12.87
N ARG A 9 25.68 -12.58 -14.11
CA ARG A 9 24.61 -11.63 -14.45
C ARG A 9 23.21 -12.22 -14.30
N TYR A 10 23.05 -13.50 -14.64
CA TYR A 10 21.76 -14.17 -14.51
C TYR A 10 21.34 -14.31 -13.04
N ASP A 11 22.30 -14.61 -12.15
CA ASP A 11 22.05 -14.63 -10.71
C ASP A 11 21.69 -13.23 -10.20
N ASP A 12 22.42 -12.19 -10.62
CA ASP A 12 22.15 -10.80 -10.22
C ASP A 12 20.73 -10.34 -10.65
N ASP A 13 20.30 -10.69 -11.87
CA ASP A 13 18.95 -10.38 -12.38
C ASP A 13 17.86 -11.09 -11.55
N GLN A 14 18.08 -12.34 -11.13
CA GLN A 14 17.14 -13.08 -10.28
C GLN A 14 17.03 -12.48 -8.88
N PHE A 15 18.15 -12.05 -8.29
CA PHE A 15 18.12 -11.36 -7.00
C PHE A 15 17.34 -10.05 -7.08
N GLU A 16 17.53 -9.27 -8.14
CA GLU A 16 16.80 -8.01 -8.35
C GLU A 16 15.30 -8.25 -8.55
N GLN A 17 14.93 -9.33 -9.24
CA GLN A 17 13.54 -9.76 -9.40
C GLN A 17 12.88 -10.11 -8.05
N VAL A 18 13.55 -10.89 -7.20
CA VAL A 18 13.03 -11.26 -5.88
C VAL A 18 12.95 -10.04 -4.97
N GLU A 19 13.99 -9.20 -4.94
CA GLU A 19 14.01 -7.96 -4.16
C GLU A 19 12.85 -7.04 -4.57
N ALA A 20 12.62 -6.87 -5.88
CA ALA A 20 11.51 -6.07 -6.38
C ALA A 20 10.14 -6.60 -5.92
N ILE A 21 9.93 -7.92 -5.93
CA ILE A 21 8.69 -8.52 -5.42
C ILE A 21 8.54 -8.22 -3.93
N CYS A 22 9.57 -8.48 -3.14
CA CYS A 22 9.55 -8.26 -1.69
C CYS A 22 9.28 -6.80 -1.35
N ASP A 23 10.01 -5.86 -1.95
CA ASP A 23 9.87 -4.42 -1.70
C ASP A 23 8.43 -3.95 -1.96
N VAL A 24 7.86 -4.36 -3.09
CA VAL A 24 6.51 -3.94 -3.49
C VAL A 24 5.44 -4.53 -2.56
N LEU A 25 5.54 -5.81 -2.20
CA LEU A 25 4.56 -6.46 -1.33
C LEU A 25 4.66 -5.94 0.11
N ILE A 26 5.88 -5.78 0.63
CA ILE A 26 6.14 -5.19 1.96
C ILE A 26 5.54 -3.79 2.03
N ALA A 27 5.72 -2.94 1.00
CA ALA A 27 5.11 -1.62 0.96
C ALA A 27 3.57 -1.65 0.79
N ALA A 28 3.05 -2.65 0.07
CA ALA A 28 1.61 -2.83 -0.12
C ALA A 28 0.91 -3.32 1.15
N GLU A 29 1.60 -4.04 2.03
CA GLU A 29 1.09 -4.55 3.30
C GLU A 29 1.32 -3.56 4.45
N ASN A 30 2.52 -2.99 4.54
CA ASN A 30 2.89 -2.07 5.61
C ASN A 30 2.36 -0.67 5.34
N ARG A 31 1.30 -0.31 6.06
CA ARG A 31 0.76 1.04 6.04
C ARG A 31 1.76 2.04 6.61
N LEU A 32 1.69 3.26 6.10
CA LEU A 32 2.35 4.41 6.68
C LEU A 32 1.81 4.67 8.11
N PRO A 33 2.53 5.42 8.96
CA PRO A 33 2.09 5.71 10.33
C PRO A 33 0.68 6.32 10.44
N ASN A 34 0.22 6.99 9.38
CA ASN A 34 -1.11 7.58 9.28
C ASN A 34 -2.19 6.61 8.76
N GLY A 35 -1.87 5.32 8.62
CA GLY A 35 -2.78 4.28 8.13
C GLY A 35 -2.96 4.24 6.60
N LEU A 36 -2.34 5.15 5.84
CA LEU A 36 -2.41 5.14 4.37
C LEU A 36 -1.47 4.09 3.75
N LYS A 37 -1.75 3.65 2.52
CA LYS A 37 -0.87 2.74 1.77
C LYS A 37 0.43 3.46 1.39
N ASP A 38 1.56 2.77 1.37
CA ASP A 38 2.82 3.36 0.90
C ASP A 38 2.97 3.26 -0.63
N TYR A 39 2.25 4.11 -1.36
CA TYR A 39 2.30 4.10 -2.83
C TYR A 39 3.69 4.41 -3.38
N TYR A 40 4.54 5.15 -2.65
CA TYR A 40 5.92 5.42 -3.06
C TYR A 40 6.79 4.16 -2.93
N GLY A 41 6.66 3.44 -1.82
CA GLY A 41 7.32 2.15 -1.63
C GLY A 41 6.88 1.10 -2.65
N MET A 42 5.60 1.08 -3.00
CA MET A 42 5.05 0.14 -4.01
C MET A 42 5.60 0.35 -5.43
N ILE A 43 6.24 1.50 -5.71
CA ILE A 43 6.96 1.73 -6.98
C ILE A 43 8.47 1.90 -6.77
N ARG A 44 8.98 1.54 -5.59
CA ARG A 44 10.41 1.60 -5.20
C ARG A 44 11.06 2.97 -5.38
N VAL A 45 10.34 4.06 -5.10
CA VAL A 45 10.90 5.43 -5.16
C VAL A 45 10.82 6.15 -3.81
N ASN A 46 11.70 7.14 -3.63
CA ASN A 46 11.72 7.92 -2.39
C ASN A 46 10.45 8.76 -2.22
N ARG A 47 9.93 8.82 -0.99
CA ARG A 47 8.74 9.62 -0.68
C ARG A 47 8.98 11.09 -1.01
N PHE A 48 7.95 11.73 -1.57
CA PHE A 48 7.99 13.12 -2.06
C PHE A 48 8.99 13.37 -3.19
N GLY A 49 9.66 12.33 -3.68
CA GLY A 49 10.58 12.41 -4.82
C GLY A 49 9.85 12.55 -6.16
N PRO A 50 10.62 12.78 -7.23
CA PRO A 50 10.10 12.68 -8.59
C PRO A 50 9.66 11.24 -8.86
N VAL A 51 8.56 11.11 -9.60
CA VAL A 51 8.01 9.81 -10.05
C VAL A 51 8.26 9.76 -11.55
N LEU A 52 9.29 9.03 -11.96
CA LEU A 52 9.77 8.98 -13.34
C LEU A 52 9.24 7.73 -14.04
N LEU A 53 8.79 7.89 -15.29
CA LEU A 53 8.28 6.77 -16.10
C LEU A 53 9.36 5.70 -16.32
N GLU A 54 10.60 6.13 -16.56
CA GLU A 54 11.73 5.24 -16.82
C GLU A 54 12.01 4.28 -15.65
N ASP A 55 11.88 4.76 -14.42
CA ASP A 55 12.12 3.94 -13.23
C ASP A 55 10.98 2.96 -12.99
N PHE A 56 9.74 3.39 -13.26
CA PHE A 56 8.60 2.51 -13.25
C PHE A 56 8.70 1.43 -14.32
N GLU A 57 9.08 1.76 -15.55
CA GLU A 57 9.27 0.77 -16.62
C GLU A 57 10.33 -0.27 -16.29
N LYS A 58 11.43 0.13 -15.63
CA LYS A 58 12.44 -0.82 -15.13
C LYS A 58 11.83 -1.76 -14.10
N LEU A 59 11.07 -1.23 -13.13
CA LEU A 59 10.37 -2.04 -12.14
C LEU A 59 9.41 -3.03 -12.80
N MET A 60 8.63 -2.59 -13.78
CA MET A 60 7.67 -3.46 -14.46
C MET A 60 8.34 -4.60 -15.23
N LYS A 61 9.54 -4.39 -15.79
CA LYS A 61 10.33 -5.46 -16.39
C LYS A 61 10.79 -6.50 -15.36
N LEU A 62 11.15 -6.05 -14.14
CA LEU A 62 11.51 -6.97 -13.06
C LEU A 62 10.32 -7.80 -12.58
N LEU A 63 9.10 -7.25 -12.61
CA LEU A 63 7.88 -7.92 -12.14
C LEU A 63 7.12 -8.68 -13.22
N ASP A 64 7.52 -8.57 -14.48
CA ASP A 64 6.83 -9.19 -15.61
C ASP A 64 6.91 -10.71 -15.54
N LYS A 65 5.77 -11.38 -15.40
CA LYS A 65 5.66 -12.84 -15.32
C LYS A 65 6.25 -13.60 -16.51
N THR A 66 6.43 -12.93 -17.64
CA THR A 66 7.05 -13.55 -18.83
C THR A 66 8.56 -13.76 -18.64
N HIS A 67 9.18 -12.97 -17.75
CA HIS A 67 10.61 -13.00 -17.44
C HIS A 67 10.91 -13.36 -15.97
N ASN A 68 9.92 -13.22 -15.09
CA ASN A 68 10.01 -13.49 -13.66
C ASN A 68 9.06 -14.64 -13.27
N HIS A 69 9.65 -15.78 -12.92
CA HIS A 69 8.92 -16.99 -12.56
C HIS A 69 8.76 -17.17 -11.04
N PHE A 70 9.15 -16.18 -10.24
CA PHE A 70 8.98 -16.24 -8.79
C PHE A 70 7.51 -16.07 -8.40
N PRO A 71 7.07 -16.69 -7.28
CA PRO A 71 5.74 -16.50 -6.73
C PRO A 71 5.43 -15.03 -6.48
N PHE A 72 4.14 -14.67 -6.56
CA PHE A 72 3.64 -13.32 -6.30
C PHE A 72 4.13 -12.22 -7.25
N SER A 73 4.88 -12.55 -8.32
CA SER A 73 5.31 -11.57 -9.33
C SER A 73 4.14 -10.79 -9.92
N GLN A 74 3.06 -11.49 -10.30
CA GLN A 74 1.83 -10.85 -10.79
C GLN A 74 1.16 -9.98 -9.73
N GLU A 75 1.11 -10.42 -8.47
CA GLU A 75 0.52 -9.61 -7.42
C GLU A 75 1.31 -8.31 -7.22
N ALA A 76 2.63 -8.40 -7.11
CA ALA A 76 3.50 -7.24 -7.02
C ALA A 76 3.32 -6.31 -8.23
N ASN A 77 3.22 -6.87 -9.44
CA ASN A 77 2.96 -6.12 -10.66
C ASN A 77 1.64 -5.32 -10.58
N ASP A 78 0.56 -5.94 -10.10
CA ASP A 78 -0.75 -5.32 -9.93
C ASP A 78 -0.70 -4.20 -8.88
N LYS A 79 -0.01 -4.42 -7.76
CA LYS A 79 0.21 -3.41 -6.71
C LYS A 79 0.98 -2.20 -7.26
N ALA A 80 2.10 -2.45 -7.92
CA ALA A 80 2.94 -1.40 -8.51
C ALA A 80 2.17 -0.59 -9.55
N SER A 81 1.41 -1.26 -10.42
CA SER A 81 0.55 -0.62 -11.44
C SER A 81 -0.52 0.27 -10.81
N LEU A 82 -1.16 -0.18 -9.74
CA LEU A 82 -2.12 0.63 -8.99
C LEU A 82 -1.47 1.90 -8.45
N ALA A 83 -0.32 1.77 -7.78
CA ALA A 83 0.40 2.90 -7.21
C ALA A 83 0.84 3.90 -8.29
N TRP A 84 1.38 3.42 -9.41
CA TRP A 84 1.73 4.24 -10.56
C TRP A 84 0.53 5.00 -11.13
N SER A 85 -0.64 4.35 -11.27
CA SER A 85 -1.85 4.97 -11.80
C SER A 85 -2.34 6.19 -11.00
N LEU A 86 -1.94 6.26 -9.73
CA LEU A 86 -2.23 7.37 -8.81
C LEU A 86 -1.11 8.41 -8.86
N LEU A 87 0.14 7.99 -8.68
CA LEU A 87 1.28 8.91 -8.52
C LEU A 87 1.74 9.56 -9.83
N SER A 88 1.48 8.93 -10.98
CA SER A 88 1.78 9.50 -12.30
C SER A 88 0.93 10.74 -12.63
N LYS A 89 -0.19 10.95 -11.92
CA LYS A 89 -1.09 12.08 -12.13
C LYS A 89 -0.75 13.20 -11.13
N PRO A 90 -0.23 14.36 -11.58
CA PRO A 90 0.23 15.41 -10.67
C PRO A 90 -0.81 15.88 -9.64
N PRO A 91 -2.11 16.04 -9.99
CA PRO A 91 -3.12 16.44 -8.99
C PRO A 91 -3.33 15.38 -7.90
N ILE A 92 -3.41 14.11 -8.28
CA ILE A 92 -3.63 13.01 -7.32
C ILE A 92 -2.40 12.85 -6.42
N LYS A 93 -1.19 12.91 -7.01
CA LYS A 93 0.06 12.90 -6.27
C LYS A 93 0.11 14.05 -5.24
N ALA A 94 -0.24 15.27 -5.63
CA ALA A 94 -0.23 16.42 -4.73
C ALA A 94 -1.19 16.24 -3.53
N HIS A 95 -2.39 15.72 -3.77
CA HIS A 95 -3.34 15.40 -2.69
C HIS A 95 -2.81 14.31 -1.76
N TYR A 96 -2.22 13.27 -2.33
CA TYR A 96 -1.61 12.18 -1.56
C TYR A 96 -0.42 12.68 -0.73
N ASP A 97 0.47 13.49 -1.30
CA ASP A 97 1.61 14.10 -0.63
C ASP A 97 1.18 14.95 0.58
N LEU A 98 0.09 15.71 0.44
CA LEU A 98 -0.50 16.46 1.54
C LEU A 98 -1.04 15.53 2.65
N ALA A 99 -1.76 14.48 2.27
CA ALA A 99 -2.35 13.53 3.22
C ALA A 99 -1.28 12.78 4.05
N ILE A 100 -0.16 12.41 3.43
CA ILE A 100 0.93 11.71 4.13
C ILE A 100 1.84 12.63 4.94
N SER A 101 1.95 13.90 4.56
CA SER A 101 2.74 14.89 5.31
C SER A 101 2.00 15.45 6.53
N ALA A 102 0.67 15.58 6.47
CA ALA A 102 -0.14 16.12 7.57
C ALA A 102 0.03 15.37 8.90
N PHE A 103 0.26 14.07 8.86
CA PHE A 103 0.43 13.25 10.06
C PHE A 103 1.85 13.33 10.66
N CYS A 104 2.85 13.75 9.87
CA CYS A 104 4.23 13.91 10.35
C CYS A 104 4.36 15.11 11.32
N GLY A 105 3.34 15.96 11.42
CA GLY A 105 3.34 17.17 12.25
C GLY A 105 2.82 17.02 13.69
N GLU A 106 2.22 15.89 14.08
CA GLU A 106 1.48 15.79 15.36
C GLU A 106 2.22 15.10 16.53
N CYS A 107 3.49 14.70 16.37
CA CYS A 107 4.25 14.03 17.45
C CYS A 107 5.04 14.96 18.42
N SER A 108 4.87 16.29 18.38
CA SER A 108 5.68 17.20 19.22
C SER A 108 4.95 18.40 19.82
N LYS A 109 3.79 18.19 20.50
CA LYS A 109 3.29 19.18 21.46
C LYS A 109 2.99 18.55 22.80
N GLY A 110 3.99 18.64 23.69
CA GLY A 110 3.84 18.33 25.11
C GLY A 110 2.67 19.08 25.75
N LYS A 111 1.97 18.35 26.62
CA LYS A 111 1.06 18.78 27.69
C LYS A 111 0.45 20.19 27.56
N ARG A 112 -0.79 20.27 27.09
CA ARG A 112 -1.76 21.22 27.65
C ARG A 112 -3.10 20.55 27.91
N LYS A 113 -3.38 20.49 29.22
CA LYS A 113 -4.63 20.29 29.95
C LYS A 113 -5.90 19.97 29.13
N MET A 114 -6.51 18.86 29.55
CA MET A 114 -7.95 18.57 29.58
C MET A 114 -8.85 19.80 29.41
N GLY A 115 -9.65 19.75 28.35
CA GLY A 115 -10.85 20.55 28.15
C GLY A 115 -11.76 19.75 27.23
N LEU A 116 -12.71 19.03 27.84
CA LEU A 116 -13.75 18.26 27.18
C LEU A 116 -14.64 19.22 26.36
N HIS A 117 -14.70 19.07 25.05
CA HIS A 117 -15.92 19.39 24.30
C HIS A 117 -16.17 18.30 23.28
N GLU A 118 -17.28 17.65 23.51
CA GLU A 118 -17.86 16.52 22.82
C GLU A 118 -18.44 16.94 21.45
N SER A 119 -18.80 15.93 20.65
CA SER A 119 -19.36 15.96 19.27
C SER A 119 -18.29 16.15 18.17
N PHE A 120 -18.15 15.28 17.17
CA PHE A 120 -19.20 14.63 16.38
C PHE A 120 -18.74 13.25 15.89
N ILE A 121 -19.51 12.20 16.20
CA ILE A 121 -19.49 10.93 15.47
C ILE A 121 -20.87 10.81 14.79
N PRO A 122 -20.98 10.84 13.46
CA PRO A 122 -22.24 10.49 12.82
C PRO A 122 -22.37 8.96 12.86
N LYS A 123 -23.18 8.46 13.80
CA LYS A 123 -23.63 7.06 13.84
C LYS A 123 -24.67 6.87 12.73
N LYS A 124 -24.36 6.09 11.69
CA LYS A 124 -25.40 5.50 10.82
C LYS A 124 -26.07 4.36 11.59
N GLN A 125 -27.37 4.53 11.89
CA GLN A 125 -28.23 3.47 12.40
C GLN A 125 -28.45 2.44 11.30
N ILE A 126 -28.16 1.18 11.59
CA ILE A 126 -28.65 0.03 10.85
C ILE A 126 -29.61 -0.66 11.80
N GLU A 127 -30.90 -0.55 11.52
CA GLU A 127 -31.98 -1.17 12.28
C GLU A 127 -32.11 -2.62 11.79
N VAL A 128 -31.62 -3.56 12.60
CA VAL A 128 -31.81 -5.00 12.35
C VAL A 128 -33.12 -5.37 13.03
N VAL A 129 -34.17 -5.55 12.23
CA VAL A 129 -35.45 -6.11 12.69
C VAL A 129 -35.21 -7.57 13.04
N VAL A 130 -35.18 -7.87 14.34
CA VAL A 130 -35.17 -9.24 14.86
C VAL A 130 -36.61 -9.75 14.80
N ILE A 131 -36.87 -10.63 13.85
CA ILE A 131 -38.08 -11.45 13.83
C ILE A 131 -37.86 -12.53 14.89
N SER A 132 -38.63 -12.50 15.97
CA SER A 132 -38.66 -13.59 16.94
C SER A 132 -39.94 -14.37 16.67
N ASP A 133 -39.79 -15.62 16.23
CA ASP A 133 -40.85 -16.62 16.22
C ASP A 133 -41.25 -16.89 17.68
N ASP A 134 -42.52 -16.66 17.99
CA ASP A 134 -43.18 -17.04 19.25
C ASP A 134 -43.38 -18.56 19.27
N ASP A 135 -42.43 -19.29 19.83
CA ASP A 135 -42.62 -20.63 20.37
C ASP A 135 -42.71 -20.51 21.90
N ASP A 136 -43.90 -20.65 22.47
CA ASP A 136 -44.10 -20.95 23.90
C ASP A 136 -45.14 -22.06 24.06
N ASP A 137 -44.68 -23.10 24.75
CA ASP A 137 -45.30 -24.40 25.05
C ASP A 137 -46.45 -24.33 26.09
N GLU A 138 -47.29 -25.38 26.03
CA GLU A 138 -48.10 -26.03 27.09
C GLU A 138 -48.85 -25.21 28.15
N ILE A 139 -50.18 -25.41 28.24
CA ILE A 139 -50.86 -25.70 29.53
C ILE A 139 -52.03 -26.71 29.30
N GLU A 140 -51.90 -27.84 30.01
CA GLU A 140 -52.90 -28.80 30.57
C GLU A 140 -54.15 -29.23 29.79
#